data_AF-A0A1E7ELR4-F1
#
_entry.id   AF-A0A1E7ELR4-F1
#
_cell.length_a   1.000
_cell.length_b   1.000
_cell.length_c   1.000
_cell.angle_alpha   90.00
_cell.angle_beta   90.00
_cell.angle_gamma   90.00
#
_symmetry.space_group_name_H-M   'P 1'
#
loop_
_entity.id
_entity.type
_entity.pdbx_description
1 polymer ?
#
loop_
_entity_poly.entity_id
_entity_poly.type
_entity_poly.pdbx_seq_one_letter_code
_entity_poly.pdbx_strand_id
1 'polypeptide(L)'
;MDDSDSSDDDRYMQDNDTDYSYDADDVDELAAAAAERTRLKLILLLQRKRTYPKRTRNKIDRLAAVFLQRTELDIHNMLCEKNSYADNYRGLDSDRDTEDEVEAAIRFFPEVLSKRSQERLPIHFITCCFGKRERVICNLKAVSFIPLVARLTIEFGLFRDEGRGGLLFYDCEHTAMQNLITAGQTKSHDQQNPELVDDKCLLVMLKLRQMGLLKKEDIQSYGLLEQLWSNNVFPGKRSRFMIEWDPTLLTRVNFAGEIPLHDVALTRSIQIFQLVFEYGIRYYPNKKGISLLFQEVFSGRNL
;
A
#
# COMPACT_ATOMS: atom_id res chain seq x y z
N MET A 1 35.72 -29.86 -63.17
CA MET A 1 37.08 -29.40 -62.88
C MET A 1 37.00 -28.68 -61.55
N ASP A 2 37.50 -29.21 -60.44
CA ASP A 2 38.13 -30.49 -60.18
C ASP A 2 37.89 -30.86 -58.71
N ASP A 3 37.88 -32.17 -58.49
CA ASP A 3 37.95 -32.89 -57.23
C ASP A 3 39.17 -32.51 -56.39
N SER A 4 39.08 -32.66 -55.06
CA SER A 4 40.13 -33.04 -54.08
C SER A 4 39.54 -32.79 -52.69
N ASP A 5 38.85 -33.71 -52.04
CA ASP A 5 39.35 -34.92 -51.37
C ASP A 5 40.57 -34.67 -50.46
N SER A 6 40.33 -34.64 -49.14
CA SER A 6 41.36 -34.87 -48.12
C SER A 6 40.74 -35.11 -46.74
N SER A 7 40.62 -36.40 -46.42
CA SER A 7 41.00 -37.03 -45.16
C SER A 7 40.33 -36.61 -43.85
N ASP A 8 39.48 -37.53 -43.40
CA ASP A 8 39.39 -38.06 -42.03
C ASP A 8 40.64 -37.83 -41.15
N ASP A 9 40.43 -37.29 -39.95
CA ASP A 9 41.22 -37.67 -38.78
C ASP A 9 40.31 -37.70 -37.55
N ASP A 10 39.88 -38.91 -37.24
CA ASP A 10 39.30 -39.33 -35.97
C ASP A 10 40.24 -38.99 -34.82
N ARG A 11 39.78 -38.15 -33.86
CA ARG A 11 40.30 -38.28 -32.50
C ARG A 11 39.39 -37.67 -31.42
N TYR A 12 38.66 -38.57 -30.76
CA TYR A 12 38.52 -38.68 -29.30
C TYR A 12 38.55 -37.38 -28.49
N MET A 13 37.38 -36.88 -28.09
CA MET A 13 37.10 -36.56 -26.68
C MET A 13 35.64 -36.94 -26.39
N GLN A 14 35.47 -38.06 -25.69
CA GLN A 14 34.28 -38.33 -24.89
C GLN A 14 34.26 -37.28 -23.77
N ASP A 15 33.66 -36.12 -24.04
CA ASP A 15 33.18 -35.26 -22.97
C ASP A 15 31.97 -35.95 -22.36
N ASN A 16 32.27 -36.75 -21.34
CA ASN A 16 31.32 -37.30 -20.41
C ASN A 16 30.69 -36.09 -19.70
N ASP A 17 29.56 -35.63 -20.22
CA ASP A 17 28.58 -34.83 -19.50
C ASP A 17 28.03 -35.68 -18.34
N THR A 18 28.88 -35.95 -17.35
CA THR A 18 28.41 -36.31 -16.01
C THR A 18 27.79 -35.04 -15.43
N ASP A 19 26.52 -34.90 -15.76
CA ASP A 19 25.52 -34.06 -15.09
C ASP A 19 25.47 -34.46 -13.62
N TYR A 20 26.46 -34.00 -12.84
CA TYR A 20 26.38 -33.98 -11.40
C TYR A 20 25.45 -32.82 -11.05
N SER A 21 24.14 -33.04 -11.22
CA SER A 21 23.13 -32.23 -10.55
C SER A 21 23.34 -32.41 -9.06
N TYR A 22 24.18 -31.57 -8.46
CA TYR A 22 24.15 -31.35 -7.02
C TYR A 22 22.73 -30.86 -6.73
N ASP A 23 21.90 -31.74 -6.20
CA ASP A 23 20.54 -31.44 -5.79
C ASP A 23 20.61 -30.26 -4.82
N ALA A 24 20.23 -29.08 -5.30
CA ALA A 24 20.23 -27.84 -4.51
C ALA A 24 19.37 -27.98 -3.23
N ASP A 25 18.43 -28.92 -3.26
CA ASP A 25 17.54 -29.27 -2.16
C ASP A 25 18.29 -29.79 -0.92
N ASP A 26 19.42 -30.51 -1.09
CA ASP A 26 20.19 -31.06 0.04
C ASP A 26 20.91 -29.96 0.85
N VAL A 27 21.27 -28.84 0.22
CA VAL A 27 21.98 -27.74 0.88
C VAL A 27 21.03 -26.94 1.78
N ASP A 28 19.80 -26.71 1.31
CA ASP A 28 18.80 -25.94 2.04
C ASP A 28 18.25 -26.70 3.25
N GLU A 29 18.06 -28.02 3.15
CA GLU A 29 17.64 -28.85 4.27
C GLU A 29 18.68 -28.85 5.41
N LEU A 30 19.96 -28.96 5.05
CA LEU A 30 21.04 -28.96 6.02
C LEU A 30 21.19 -27.60 6.74
N ALA A 31 20.99 -26.50 6.01
CA ALA A 31 20.97 -25.16 6.58
C ALA A 31 19.77 -24.96 7.53
N ALA A 32 18.57 -25.41 7.15
CA ALA A 32 17.37 -25.34 7.97
C ALA A 32 17.51 -26.14 9.28
N ALA A 33 18.04 -27.36 9.20
CA ALA A 33 18.31 -28.18 10.39
C ALA A 33 19.34 -27.54 11.33
N ALA A 34 20.38 -26.92 10.79
CA ALA A 34 21.39 -26.19 11.57
C ALA A 34 20.80 -24.95 12.28
N ALA A 35 19.93 -24.21 11.59
CA ALA A 35 19.21 -23.08 12.16
C ALA A 35 18.28 -23.53 13.31
N GLU A 36 17.52 -24.60 13.12
CA GLU A 36 16.62 -25.14 14.14
C GLU A 36 17.39 -25.62 15.38
N ARG A 37 18.51 -26.33 15.18
CA ARG A 37 19.38 -26.75 16.28
C ARG A 37 19.92 -25.55 17.07
N THR A 38 20.23 -24.45 16.38
CA THR A 38 20.70 -23.21 17.02
C THR A 38 19.58 -22.56 17.83
N ARG A 39 18.35 -22.52 17.30
CA ARG A 39 17.16 -22.00 17.97
C ARG A 39 16.85 -22.78 19.25
N LEU A 40 16.85 -24.10 19.20
CA LEU A 40 16.61 -24.96 20.38
C LEU A 40 17.66 -24.75 21.47
N LYS A 41 18.94 -24.64 21.09
CA LYS A 41 20.02 -24.32 22.04
C LYS A 41 19.81 -22.96 22.70
N LEU A 42 19.38 -21.94 21.96
CA LEU A 42 19.07 -20.62 22.49
C LEU A 42 17.91 -20.68 23.49
N ILE A 43 16.82 -21.36 23.15
CA ILE A 43 15.66 -21.55 24.05
C ILE A 43 16.08 -22.21 25.35
N LEU A 44 16.84 -23.31 25.27
CA LEU A 44 17.33 -24.02 26.45
C LEU A 44 18.25 -23.15 27.32
N LEU A 45 19.12 -22.36 26.69
CA LEU A 45 20.00 -21.41 27.38
C LEU A 45 19.17 -20.35 28.12
N LEU A 46 18.11 -19.82 27.51
CA LEU A 46 17.22 -18.83 28.15
C LEU A 46 16.39 -19.44 29.28
N GLN A 47 15.84 -20.66 29.10
CA GLN A 47 15.07 -21.37 30.14
C GLN A 47 15.91 -21.64 31.39
N ARG A 48 17.20 -21.98 31.22
CA ARG A 48 18.13 -22.24 32.31
C ARG A 48 18.83 -20.99 32.84
N LYS A 49 18.46 -19.78 32.37
CA LYS A 49 19.15 -18.54 32.73
C LYS A 49 19.40 -18.41 34.24
N ARG A 50 18.41 -18.73 35.09
CA ARG A 50 18.49 -18.55 36.56
C ARG A 50 19.54 -19.44 37.23
N THR A 51 19.94 -20.55 36.62
CA THR A 51 20.92 -21.49 37.21
C THR A 51 22.37 -21.11 36.91
N TYR A 52 22.62 -20.14 36.03
CA TYR A 52 23.98 -19.72 35.68
C TYR A 52 24.58 -18.71 36.67
N PRO A 53 25.93 -18.63 36.78
CA PRO A 53 26.61 -17.60 37.55
C PRO A 53 26.17 -16.19 37.17
N LYS A 54 26.20 -15.25 38.13
CA LYS A 54 25.75 -13.85 37.94
C LYS A 54 26.37 -13.18 36.69
N ARG A 55 27.67 -13.39 36.46
CA ARG A 55 28.38 -12.86 35.27
C ARG A 55 27.74 -13.33 33.96
N THR A 56 27.41 -14.61 33.86
CA THR A 56 26.78 -15.20 32.66
C THR A 56 25.35 -14.69 32.49
N ARG A 57 24.56 -14.61 33.57
CA ARG A 57 23.21 -14.05 33.54
C ARG A 57 23.17 -12.62 33.00
N ASN A 58 24.07 -11.76 33.49
CA ASN A 58 24.17 -10.38 33.01
C ASN A 58 24.54 -10.30 31.52
N LYS A 59 25.41 -11.21 31.04
CA LYS A 59 25.76 -11.29 29.61
C LYS A 59 24.57 -11.73 28.77
N ILE A 60 23.82 -12.73 29.22
CA ILE A 60 22.58 -13.19 28.56
C ILE A 60 21.58 -12.03 28.49
N ASP A 61 21.39 -11.28 29.57
CA ASP A 61 20.46 -10.15 29.61
C ASP A 61 20.84 -9.03 28.65
N ARG A 62 22.12 -8.67 28.60
CA ARG A 62 22.60 -7.68 27.64
C ARG A 62 22.36 -8.14 26.20
N LEU A 63 22.65 -9.40 25.88
CA LEU A 63 22.48 -9.94 24.53
C LEU A 63 20.99 -10.02 24.15
N ALA A 64 20.13 -10.46 25.08
CA ALA A 64 18.69 -10.50 24.87
C ALA A 64 18.12 -9.09 24.64
N ALA A 65 18.53 -8.10 25.43
CA ALA A 65 18.11 -6.70 25.23
C ALA A 65 18.53 -6.16 23.86
N VAL A 66 19.77 -6.41 23.44
CA VAL A 66 20.27 -6.00 22.11
C VAL A 66 19.51 -6.71 20.99
N PHE A 67 19.20 -8.00 21.15
CA PHE A 67 18.42 -8.76 20.18
C PHE A 67 17.02 -8.17 20.03
N LEU A 68 16.28 -7.99 21.13
CA LEU A 68 14.94 -7.43 21.14
C LEU A 68 14.90 -6.03 20.50
N GLN A 69 15.84 -5.15 20.88
CA GLN A 69 15.93 -3.80 20.32
C GLN A 69 16.17 -3.83 18.80
N ARG A 70 17.02 -4.74 18.32
CA ARG A 70 17.30 -4.89 16.88
C ARG A 70 16.10 -5.42 16.13
N THR A 71 15.39 -6.40 16.69
CA THR A 71 14.18 -6.95 16.07
C THR A 71 13.06 -5.90 16.04
N GLU A 72 12.85 -5.14 17.12
CA GLU A 72 11.89 -4.01 17.14
C GLU A 72 12.22 -3.00 16.04
N LEU A 73 13.50 -2.61 15.92
CA LEU A 73 13.96 -1.67 14.91
C LEU A 73 13.78 -2.23 13.48
N ASP A 74 14.04 -3.51 13.28
CA ASP A 74 13.88 -4.17 11.98
C ASP A 74 12.40 -4.18 11.54
N ILE A 75 11.49 -4.52 12.46
CA ILE A 75 10.04 -4.46 12.22
C ILE A 75 9.59 -3.03 11.93
N HIS A 76 10.08 -2.04 12.70
CA HIS A 76 9.77 -0.63 12.44
C HIS A 76 10.26 -0.17 11.06
N ASN A 77 11.47 -0.58 10.66
CA ASN A 77 12.03 -0.28 9.34
C ASN A 77 11.23 -0.95 8.23
N MET A 78 10.82 -2.21 8.40
CA MET A 78 9.97 -2.94 7.46
C MET A 78 8.63 -2.20 7.23
N LEU A 79 8.01 -1.69 8.31
CA LEU A 79 6.76 -0.92 8.20
C LEU A 79 6.96 0.48 7.60
N CYS A 80 8.15 1.06 7.74
CA CYS A 80 8.49 2.41 7.29
C CYS A 80 9.34 2.46 6.00
N GLU A 81 9.46 1.36 5.26
CA GLU A 81 10.25 1.31 4.04
C GLU A 81 9.68 2.25 2.98
N LYS A 82 10.56 3.06 2.38
CA LYS A 82 10.17 4.13 1.44
C LYS A 82 10.50 3.77 0.01
N ASN A 83 11.41 2.83 -0.21
CA ASN A 83 11.98 2.58 -1.53
C ASN A 83 11.28 1.41 -2.23
N SER A 84 10.00 1.58 -2.60
CA SER A 84 9.19 0.56 -3.28
C SER A 84 9.73 0.08 -4.63
N TYR A 85 10.70 0.80 -5.21
CA TYR A 85 11.30 0.51 -6.52
C TYR A 85 12.69 -0.12 -6.42
N ALA A 86 13.23 -0.35 -5.22
CA ALA A 86 14.46 -1.11 -5.09
C ALA A 86 14.18 -2.57 -5.46
N ASP A 87 15.05 -3.15 -6.29
CA ASP A 87 15.09 -4.61 -6.50
C ASP A 87 15.21 -5.36 -5.16
N ASN A 88 15.82 -4.70 -4.17
CA ASN A 88 15.94 -5.17 -2.79
C ASN A 88 14.92 -4.51 -1.86
N TYR A 89 13.64 -4.45 -2.24
CA TYR A 89 12.58 -3.91 -1.37
C TYR A 89 12.49 -4.73 -0.06
N ARG A 90 12.72 -4.07 1.08
CA ARG A 90 12.73 -4.70 2.42
C ARG A 90 11.50 -4.39 3.26
N GLY A 91 10.51 -3.71 2.69
CA GLY A 91 9.26 -3.41 3.37
C GLY A 91 8.27 -4.55 3.29
N LEU A 92 7.06 -4.31 3.81
CA LEU A 92 5.93 -5.22 3.71
C LEU A 92 5.54 -5.52 2.26
N ASP A 93 5.48 -6.80 1.92
CA ASP A 93 5.20 -7.27 0.57
C ASP A 93 4.09 -8.33 0.58
N SER A 94 2.92 -8.00 0.06
CA SER A 94 1.75 -8.90 0.02
C SER A 94 1.95 -10.15 -0.83
N ASP A 95 2.97 -10.21 -1.67
CA ASP A 95 3.33 -11.41 -2.41
C ASP A 95 4.23 -12.35 -1.58
N ARG A 96 4.85 -11.85 -0.51
CA ARG A 96 5.81 -12.57 0.36
C ARG A 96 5.26 -12.83 1.76
N ASP A 97 4.65 -11.81 2.36
CA ASP A 97 4.27 -11.76 3.78
C ASP A 97 2.76 -12.01 3.93
N THR A 98 2.39 -12.82 4.91
CA THR A 98 0.97 -13.07 5.26
C THR A 98 0.46 -12.10 6.33
N GLU A 99 -0.86 -11.88 6.41
CA GLU A 99 -1.45 -11.07 7.49
C GLU A 99 -1.10 -11.64 8.89
N ASP A 100 -1.04 -12.98 9.04
CA ASP A 100 -0.73 -13.66 10.31
C ASP A 100 0.72 -13.43 10.75
N GLU A 101 1.69 -13.48 9.83
CA GLU A 101 3.10 -13.21 10.14
C GLU A 101 3.32 -11.76 10.57
N VAL A 102 2.72 -10.82 9.82
CA VAL A 102 2.78 -9.39 10.13
C VAL A 102 2.10 -9.10 11.47
N GLU A 103 0.95 -9.70 11.73
CA GLU A 103 0.25 -9.60 13.00
C GLU A 103 1.09 -10.15 14.16
N ALA A 104 1.69 -11.34 14.00
CA ALA A 104 2.54 -11.95 15.02
C ALA A 104 3.74 -11.06 15.36
N ALA A 105 4.39 -10.47 14.35
CA ALA A 105 5.51 -9.54 14.54
C ALA A 105 5.08 -8.27 15.29
N ILE A 106 3.96 -7.66 14.88
CA ILE A 106 3.45 -6.44 15.52
C ILE A 106 2.99 -6.70 16.96
N ARG A 107 2.31 -7.82 17.23
CA ARG A 107 1.88 -8.20 18.58
C ARG A 107 3.04 -8.35 19.55
N PHE A 108 4.22 -8.70 19.06
CA PHE A 108 5.42 -8.80 19.88
C PHE A 108 6.02 -7.43 20.23
N PHE A 109 5.86 -6.42 19.36
CA PHE A 109 6.34 -5.05 19.56
C PHE A 109 5.29 -4.00 19.16
N PRO A 110 4.16 -3.87 19.88
CA PRO A 110 3.05 -3.01 19.46
C PRO A 110 3.44 -1.52 19.36
N GLU A 111 4.44 -1.07 20.11
CA GLU A 111 4.90 0.32 20.15
C GLU A 111 5.42 0.80 18.79
N VAL A 112 5.87 -0.11 17.92
CA VAL A 112 6.37 0.22 16.57
C VAL A 112 5.31 0.95 15.75
N LEU A 113 4.01 0.69 15.97
CA LEU A 113 2.90 1.32 15.25
C LEU A 113 2.74 2.81 15.56
N SER A 114 3.22 3.26 16.72
CA SER A 114 3.16 4.65 17.18
C SER A 114 4.47 5.43 16.96
N LYS A 115 5.55 4.71 16.66
CA LYS A 115 6.90 5.25 16.51
C LYS A 115 7.03 6.00 15.19
N ARG A 116 7.25 7.32 15.29
CA ARG A 116 7.36 8.18 14.11
C ARG A 116 8.69 8.01 13.40
N SER A 117 8.66 8.03 12.07
CA SER A 117 9.83 8.18 11.21
C SER A 117 9.60 9.40 10.34
N GLN A 118 10.46 10.42 10.45
CA GLN A 118 10.28 11.71 9.76
C GLN A 118 8.87 12.28 9.96
N GLU A 119 8.42 12.37 11.22
CA GLU A 119 7.10 12.90 11.62
C GLU A 119 5.88 12.06 11.18
N ARG A 120 6.07 11.02 10.38
CA ARG A 120 5.00 10.14 9.88
C ARG A 120 4.86 8.87 10.70
N LEU A 121 3.63 8.36 10.79
CA LEU A 121 3.34 7.06 11.37
C LEU A 121 3.57 5.94 10.35
N PRO A 122 3.91 4.71 10.79
CA PRO A 122 4.06 3.54 9.92
C PRO A 122 2.94 3.36 8.89
N ILE A 123 1.68 3.56 9.29
CA ILE A 123 0.52 3.43 8.39
C ILE A 123 0.59 4.36 7.16
N HIS A 124 1.28 5.50 7.24
CA HIS A 124 1.48 6.40 6.10
C HIS A 124 2.45 5.77 5.07
N PHE A 125 3.49 5.09 5.52
CA PHE A 125 4.47 4.40 4.66
C PHE A 125 3.91 3.13 4.01
N ILE A 126 3.03 2.43 4.73
CA ILE A 126 2.27 1.30 4.20
C ILE A 126 1.30 1.75 3.10
N THR A 127 0.76 2.96 3.22
CA THR A 127 -0.13 3.54 2.21
C THR A 127 0.64 4.01 0.99
N CYS A 128 1.67 4.83 1.20
CA CYS A 128 2.42 5.46 0.13
C CYS A 128 3.93 5.51 0.38
N CYS A 129 4.67 5.44 -0.72
CA CYS A 129 6.10 5.64 -0.79
C CYS A 129 6.43 6.97 -1.46
N PHE A 130 7.65 7.47 -1.25
CA PHE A 130 8.15 8.67 -1.91
C PHE A 130 9.05 8.29 -3.08
N GLY A 131 8.66 8.69 -4.28
CA GLY A 131 9.53 8.59 -5.46
C GLY A 131 10.69 9.59 -5.41
N LYS A 132 11.63 9.47 -6.36
CA LYS A 132 12.81 10.36 -6.51
C LYS A 132 12.49 11.86 -6.62
N ARG A 133 11.23 12.24 -6.86
CA ARG A 133 10.75 13.63 -6.99
C ARG A 133 9.74 14.01 -5.90
N GLU A 134 9.79 13.36 -4.74
CA GLU A 134 8.88 13.58 -3.61
C GLU A 134 7.40 13.35 -3.96
N ARG A 135 7.14 12.68 -5.08
CA ARG A 135 5.78 12.32 -5.47
C ARG A 135 5.31 11.16 -4.60
N VAL A 136 4.13 11.33 -4.04
CA VAL A 136 3.41 10.30 -3.28
C VAL A 136 2.92 9.23 -4.26
N ILE A 137 3.38 8.00 -4.06
CA ILE A 137 3.07 6.84 -4.91
C ILE A 137 2.47 5.76 -4.03
N CYS A 138 1.44 5.07 -4.50
CA CYS A 138 0.84 3.96 -3.79
C CYS A 138 1.87 2.85 -3.55
N ASN A 139 1.98 2.37 -2.31
CA ASN A 139 2.78 1.20 -2.00
C ASN A 139 1.99 -0.07 -2.31
N LEU A 140 1.94 -0.48 -3.58
CA LEU A 140 1.15 -1.63 -4.04
C LEU A 140 1.54 -2.95 -3.36
N LYS A 141 2.75 -3.04 -2.81
CA LYS A 141 3.24 -4.19 -2.06
C LYS A 141 2.64 -4.24 -0.66
N ALA A 142 2.49 -3.09 0.00
CA ALA A 142 2.06 -3.03 1.40
C ALA A 142 0.59 -2.59 1.63
N VAL A 143 -0.07 -1.95 0.66
CA VAL A 143 -1.36 -1.27 0.86
C VAL A 143 -2.46 -2.19 1.41
N SER A 144 -2.42 -3.49 1.11
CA SER A 144 -3.37 -4.48 1.62
C SER A 144 -3.30 -4.69 3.14
N PHE A 145 -2.18 -4.36 3.79
CA PHE A 145 -2.01 -4.49 5.24
C PHE A 145 -2.60 -3.32 6.05
N ILE A 146 -3.07 -2.24 5.39
CA ILE A 146 -3.67 -1.08 6.08
C ILE A 146 -4.79 -1.48 7.04
N PRO A 147 -5.78 -2.32 6.67
CA PRO A 147 -6.86 -2.69 7.57
C PRO A 147 -6.36 -3.46 8.79
N LEU A 148 -5.39 -4.36 8.62
CA LEU A 148 -4.74 -5.09 9.71
C LEU A 148 -4.07 -4.11 10.69
N VAL A 149 -3.23 -3.22 10.17
CA VAL A 149 -2.49 -2.27 11.00
C VAL A 149 -3.42 -1.30 11.72
N ALA A 150 -4.45 -0.79 11.06
CA ALA A 150 -5.44 0.07 11.70
C ALA A 150 -6.20 -0.66 12.82
N ARG A 151 -6.58 -1.93 12.61
CA ARG A 151 -7.23 -2.78 13.63
C ARG A 151 -6.33 -2.97 14.86
N LEU A 152 -5.09 -3.40 14.65
CA LEU A 152 -4.13 -3.62 15.74
C LEU A 152 -3.84 -2.33 16.50
N THR A 153 -3.73 -1.22 15.79
CA THR A 153 -3.53 0.10 16.39
C THR A 153 -4.67 0.47 17.36
N ILE A 154 -5.91 0.15 16.99
CA ILE A 154 -7.10 0.36 17.85
C ILE A 154 -7.09 -0.62 19.03
N GLU A 155 -6.81 -1.90 18.75
CA GLU A 155 -6.76 -2.96 19.77
C GLU A 155 -5.79 -2.61 20.91
N PHE A 156 -4.63 -2.06 20.57
CA PHE A 156 -3.62 -1.65 21.55
C PHE A 156 -3.88 -0.28 22.19
N GLY A 157 -4.94 0.44 21.80
CA GLY A 157 -5.27 1.76 22.34
C GLY A 157 -4.18 2.81 22.11
N LEU A 158 -3.42 2.71 21.01
CA LEU A 158 -2.27 3.60 20.75
C LEU A 158 -2.67 5.02 20.35
N PHE A 159 -3.91 5.20 19.90
CA PHE A 159 -4.47 6.50 19.53
C PHE A 159 -5.89 6.61 20.06
N ARG A 160 -6.39 7.85 20.10
CA ARG A 160 -7.80 8.11 20.42
C ARG A 160 -8.69 7.57 19.30
N ASP A 161 -9.94 7.27 19.66
CA ASP A 161 -10.93 6.70 18.76
C ASP A 161 -11.16 7.55 17.49
N GLU A 162 -11.03 8.88 17.60
CA GLU A 162 -11.19 9.79 16.45
C GLU A 162 -10.07 9.62 15.42
N GLY A 163 -8.89 9.15 15.84
CA GLY A 163 -7.77 8.87 14.94
C GLY A 163 -7.95 7.59 14.12
N ARG A 164 -8.92 6.75 14.46
CA ARG A 164 -9.30 5.50 13.77
C ARG A 164 -8.10 4.63 13.38
N GLY A 165 -7.30 4.27 14.37
CA GLY A 165 -6.11 3.46 14.13
C GLY A 165 -5.01 4.18 13.36
N GLY A 166 -4.95 5.51 13.45
CA GLY A 166 -3.96 6.34 12.74
C GLY A 166 -4.36 6.72 11.31
N LEU A 167 -5.49 6.22 10.79
CA LEU A 167 -5.96 6.52 9.44
C LEU A 167 -6.26 8.00 9.21
N LEU A 168 -6.78 8.68 10.24
CA LEU A 168 -7.15 10.10 10.22
C LEU A 168 -6.12 10.98 10.92
N PHE A 169 -4.96 10.42 11.26
CA PHE A 169 -3.88 11.19 11.86
C PHE A 169 -3.29 12.11 10.80
N TYR A 170 -3.27 13.42 11.06
CA TYR A 170 -2.64 14.38 10.16
C TYR A 170 -1.12 14.25 10.27
N ASP A 171 -0.47 13.85 9.19
CA ASP A 171 0.95 14.12 8.99
C ASP A 171 1.15 15.58 8.51
N CYS A 172 2.37 15.91 8.09
CA CYS A 172 2.71 17.23 7.58
C CYS A 172 1.83 17.74 6.43
N GLU A 173 1.13 16.87 5.68
CA GLU A 173 0.34 17.28 4.51
C GLU A 173 -0.97 16.49 4.33
N HIS A 174 -0.99 15.17 4.58
CA HIS A 174 -2.10 14.29 4.27
C HIS A 174 -2.26 13.15 5.29
N THR A 175 -3.51 12.82 5.60
CA THR A 175 -3.81 11.62 6.38
C THR A 175 -3.52 10.35 5.57
N ALA A 176 -3.28 9.22 6.23
CA ALA A 176 -3.18 7.92 5.55
C ALA A 176 -4.45 7.59 4.73
N MET A 177 -5.62 8.00 5.20
CA MET A 177 -6.87 7.87 4.43
C MET A 177 -6.85 8.69 3.13
N GLN A 178 -6.43 9.96 3.21
CA GLN A 178 -6.30 10.81 2.02
C GLN A 178 -5.28 10.22 1.04
N ASN A 179 -4.13 9.76 1.52
CA ASN A 179 -3.11 9.11 0.70
C ASN A 179 -3.63 7.83 0.01
N LEU A 180 -4.44 7.01 0.69
CA LEU A 180 -5.05 5.81 0.13
C LEU A 180 -6.04 6.16 -1.00
N ILE A 181 -6.78 7.24 -0.81
CA ILE A 181 -7.81 7.68 -1.76
C ILE A 181 -7.15 8.34 -2.97
N THR A 182 -6.17 9.20 -2.76
CA THR A 182 -5.51 9.91 -3.84
C THR A 182 -4.43 9.09 -4.54
N ALA A 183 -3.98 7.96 -3.97
CA ALA A 183 -2.95 7.10 -4.55
C ALA A 183 -3.05 6.91 -6.08
N GLY A 184 -1.93 7.06 -6.78
CA GLY A 184 -1.86 6.93 -8.25
C GLY A 184 -2.04 8.22 -9.05
N GLN A 185 -2.05 9.41 -8.42
CA GLN A 185 -2.22 10.69 -9.13
C GLN A 185 -1.12 10.99 -10.15
N THR A 186 0.06 10.39 -10.00
CA THR A 186 1.22 10.76 -10.79
C THR A 186 1.51 9.72 -11.86
N LYS A 187 1.57 10.16 -13.12
CA LYS A 187 2.22 9.41 -14.20
C LYS A 187 3.72 9.41 -13.87
N SER A 188 4.17 8.53 -12.99
CA SER A 188 5.59 8.20 -12.93
C SER A 188 5.98 7.56 -14.27
N HIS A 189 7.19 7.83 -14.74
CA HIS A 189 7.77 7.05 -15.84
C HIS A 189 7.85 5.56 -15.46
N ASP A 190 7.89 5.28 -14.15
CA ASP A 190 7.83 3.96 -13.57
C ASP A 190 6.37 3.45 -13.55
N GLN A 191 5.92 2.98 -14.71
CA GLN A 191 5.00 1.86 -15.04
C GLN A 191 3.98 1.29 -14.02
N GLN A 192 3.56 1.98 -12.96
CA GLN A 192 2.42 1.49 -12.18
C GLN A 192 1.16 1.54 -13.06
N ASN A 193 0.54 0.37 -13.27
CA ASN A 193 -0.75 0.27 -13.95
C ASN A 193 -1.81 1.01 -13.09
N PRO A 194 -2.36 2.14 -13.56
CA PRO A 194 -3.32 2.90 -12.76
C PRO A 194 -4.57 2.11 -12.38
N GLU A 195 -4.99 1.17 -13.22
CA GLU A 195 -6.13 0.32 -12.93
C GLU A 195 -5.86 -0.61 -11.75
N LEU A 196 -4.66 -1.20 -11.70
CA LEU A 196 -4.23 -2.05 -10.58
C LEU A 196 -4.18 -1.26 -9.25
N VAL A 197 -3.71 0.00 -9.30
CA VAL A 197 -3.72 0.89 -8.14
C VAL A 197 -5.15 1.14 -7.68
N ASP A 198 -6.04 1.48 -8.62
CA ASP A 198 -7.44 1.76 -8.32
C ASP A 198 -8.15 0.53 -7.71
N ASP A 199 -7.89 -0.67 -8.24
CA ASP A 199 -8.42 -1.93 -7.72
C ASP A 199 -7.92 -2.25 -6.30
N LYS A 200 -6.60 -2.23 -6.08
CA LYS A 200 -6.04 -2.52 -4.75
C LYS A 200 -6.52 -1.52 -3.71
N CYS A 201 -6.52 -0.23 -4.02
CA CYS A 201 -6.99 0.80 -3.09
C CYS A 201 -8.50 0.67 -2.82
N LEU A 202 -9.31 0.36 -3.84
CA LEU A 202 -10.75 0.13 -3.64
C LEU A 202 -11.03 -1.05 -2.71
N LEU A 203 -10.32 -2.17 -2.87
CA LEU A 203 -10.47 -3.34 -1.98
C LEU A 203 -10.17 -2.98 -0.52
N VAL A 204 -9.12 -2.19 -0.29
CA VAL A 204 -8.77 -1.70 1.05
C VAL A 204 -9.87 -0.77 1.58
N MET A 205 -10.38 0.17 0.78
CA MET A 205 -11.49 1.04 1.17
C MET A 205 -12.75 0.25 1.55
N LEU A 206 -13.07 -0.81 0.80
CA LEU A 206 -14.20 -1.70 1.10
C LEU A 206 -14.00 -2.42 2.44
N LYS A 207 -12.81 -2.99 2.70
CA LYS A 207 -12.48 -3.65 3.98
C LYS A 207 -12.56 -2.64 5.15
N LEU A 208 -12.01 -1.44 4.98
CA LEU A 208 -12.10 -0.37 5.99
C LEU A 208 -13.54 0.08 6.27
N ARG A 209 -14.39 0.15 5.25
CA ARG A 209 -15.83 0.43 5.41
C ARG A 209 -16.53 -0.68 6.18
N GLN A 210 -16.29 -1.95 5.85
CA GLN A 210 -16.87 -3.10 6.55
C GLN A 210 -16.49 -3.12 8.04
N MET A 211 -15.26 -2.68 8.35
CA MET A 211 -14.78 -2.54 9.72
C MET A 211 -15.28 -1.28 10.45
N GLY A 212 -16.05 -0.41 9.78
CA GLY A 212 -16.51 0.87 10.34
C GLY A 212 -15.42 1.92 10.52
N LEU A 213 -14.25 1.73 9.91
CA LEU A 213 -13.09 2.64 10.00
C LEU A 213 -13.13 3.74 8.94
N LEU A 214 -13.70 3.46 7.77
CA LEU A 214 -14.08 4.47 6.79
C LEU A 214 -15.58 4.73 6.92
N LYS A 215 -15.96 5.99 7.08
CA LYS A 215 -17.35 6.43 7.21
C LYS A 215 -17.70 7.48 6.18
N LYS A 216 -19.00 7.65 5.97
CA LYS A 216 -19.56 8.63 5.03
C LYS A 216 -19.12 10.06 5.37
N GLU A 217 -19.09 10.38 6.66
CA GLU A 217 -18.71 11.69 7.16
C GLU A 217 -17.26 12.03 6.82
N ASP A 218 -16.36 11.05 6.76
CA ASP A 218 -14.96 11.31 6.42
C ASP A 218 -14.83 11.79 4.96
N ILE A 219 -15.62 11.21 4.05
CA ILE A 219 -15.62 11.61 2.64
C ILE A 219 -15.93 13.11 2.54
N GLN A 220 -16.89 13.57 3.34
CA GLN A 220 -17.30 14.97 3.38
C GLN A 220 -16.33 15.86 4.14
N SER A 221 -15.85 15.44 5.31
CA SER A 221 -14.99 16.25 6.19
C SER A 221 -13.62 16.49 5.59
N TYR A 222 -13.10 15.54 4.81
CA TYR A 222 -11.77 15.61 4.22
C TYR A 222 -11.78 15.95 2.72
N GLY A 223 -12.96 16.23 2.13
CA GLY A 223 -13.10 16.56 0.70
C GLY A 223 -12.51 15.48 -0.21
N LEU A 224 -12.72 14.21 0.14
CA LEU A 224 -11.99 13.09 -0.46
C LEU A 224 -12.33 12.91 -1.94
N LEU A 225 -13.55 13.24 -2.35
CA LEU A 225 -13.99 13.13 -3.73
C LEU A 225 -13.40 14.25 -4.60
N GLU A 226 -13.37 15.47 -4.08
CA GLU A 226 -12.77 16.64 -4.72
C GLU A 226 -11.26 16.42 -4.97
N GLN A 227 -10.58 15.79 -4.01
CA GLN A 227 -9.18 15.42 -4.16
C GLN A 227 -8.95 14.42 -5.30
N LEU A 228 -9.89 13.51 -5.59
CA LEU A 228 -9.76 12.59 -6.74
C LEU A 228 -9.86 13.31 -8.09
N TRP A 229 -10.66 14.36 -8.19
CA TRP A 229 -10.85 15.08 -9.46
C TRP A 229 -9.64 15.90 -9.86
N SER A 230 -8.83 16.28 -8.88
CA SER A 230 -7.58 17.00 -9.09
C SER A 230 -6.45 16.12 -9.66
N ASN A 231 -6.70 14.81 -9.84
CA ASN A 231 -5.70 13.85 -10.28
C ASN A 231 -5.45 13.91 -11.79
N ASN A 232 -4.19 13.76 -12.18
CA ASN A 232 -3.84 13.59 -13.60
C ASN A 232 -4.29 12.24 -14.17
N VAL A 233 -4.56 11.26 -13.30
CA VAL A 233 -4.98 9.91 -13.65
C VAL A 233 -6.27 9.62 -12.92
N PHE A 234 -7.32 9.28 -13.66
CA PHE A 234 -8.67 9.15 -13.15
C PHE A 234 -8.88 7.79 -12.43
N PRO A 235 -9.14 7.79 -11.11
CA PRO A 235 -9.42 6.58 -10.33
C PRO A 235 -10.91 6.24 -10.36
N GLY A 236 -11.39 5.81 -11.53
CA GLY A 236 -12.82 5.69 -11.81
C GLY A 236 -13.59 4.74 -10.88
N LYS A 237 -12.97 3.65 -10.41
CA LYS A 237 -13.61 2.67 -9.53
C LYS A 237 -13.78 3.26 -8.12
N ARG A 238 -12.74 3.92 -7.56
CA ARG A 238 -12.85 4.62 -6.27
C ARG A 238 -13.81 5.82 -6.32
N SER A 239 -13.82 6.58 -7.42
CA SER A 239 -14.78 7.67 -7.62
C SER A 239 -16.23 7.17 -7.62
N ARG A 240 -16.53 6.10 -8.39
CA ARG A 240 -17.87 5.48 -8.41
C ARG A 240 -18.28 5.01 -7.02
N PHE A 241 -17.41 4.30 -6.33
CA PHE A 241 -17.66 3.81 -4.97
C PHE A 241 -18.09 4.94 -4.02
N MET A 242 -17.40 6.09 -4.03
CA MET A 242 -17.74 7.22 -3.17
C MET A 242 -19.05 7.90 -3.56
N ILE A 243 -19.31 8.09 -4.85
CA ILE A 243 -20.56 8.69 -5.34
C ILE A 243 -21.76 7.79 -5.03
N GLU A 244 -21.62 6.47 -5.19
CA GLU A 244 -22.69 5.51 -4.87
C GLU A 244 -22.94 5.42 -3.37
N TRP A 245 -21.90 5.58 -2.56
CA TRP A 245 -22.04 5.61 -1.12
C TRP A 245 -22.68 6.91 -0.64
N ASP A 246 -22.32 8.04 -1.23
CA ASP A 246 -22.91 9.33 -0.94
C ASP A 246 -23.21 10.17 -2.18
N PRO A 247 -24.40 10.04 -2.77
CA PRO A 247 -24.79 10.84 -3.92
C PRO A 247 -24.81 12.34 -3.63
N THR A 248 -25.01 12.75 -2.36
CA THR A 248 -25.13 14.17 -2.00
C THR A 248 -23.87 14.96 -2.34
N LEU A 249 -22.73 14.28 -2.47
CA LEU A 249 -21.46 14.86 -2.92
C LEU A 249 -21.60 15.56 -4.26
N LEU A 250 -22.38 15.00 -5.21
CA LEU A 250 -22.61 15.56 -6.56
C LEU A 250 -23.30 16.93 -6.55
N THR A 251 -23.90 17.29 -5.42
CA THR A 251 -24.70 18.49 -5.26
C THR A 251 -24.15 19.46 -4.24
N ARG A 252 -23.11 19.06 -3.53
CA ARG A 252 -22.46 19.88 -2.53
C ARG A 252 -21.68 20.98 -3.24
N VAL A 253 -21.75 22.17 -2.67
CA VAL A 253 -21.01 23.31 -3.19
C VAL A 253 -19.62 23.31 -2.54
N ASN A 254 -18.56 23.41 -3.33
CA ASN A 254 -17.20 23.52 -2.85
C ASN A 254 -16.92 24.91 -2.26
N PHE A 255 -15.69 25.17 -1.81
CA PHE A 255 -15.30 26.46 -1.23
C PHE A 255 -15.39 27.64 -2.24
N ALA A 256 -15.40 27.36 -3.54
CA ALA A 256 -15.53 28.35 -4.61
C ALA A 256 -16.98 28.66 -5.00
N GLY A 257 -17.97 28.01 -4.37
CA GLY A 257 -19.37 28.21 -4.76
C GLY A 257 -19.82 27.31 -5.92
N GLU A 258 -19.00 26.33 -6.32
CA GLU A 258 -19.26 25.46 -7.47
C GLU A 258 -19.72 24.06 -7.04
N ILE A 259 -20.66 23.47 -7.78
CA ILE A 259 -20.96 22.04 -7.65
C ILE A 259 -19.95 21.22 -8.45
N PRO A 260 -19.77 19.93 -8.12
CA PRO A 260 -18.87 19.02 -8.83
C PRO A 260 -18.91 19.10 -10.34
N LEU A 261 -20.10 19.22 -10.92
CA LEU A 261 -20.25 19.25 -12.37
C LEU A 261 -19.57 20.48 -13.00
N HIS A 262 -19.56 21.63 -12.32
CA HIS A 262 -18.84 22.81 -12.79
C HIS A 262 -17.33 22.64 -12.62
N ASP A 263 -16.91 22.17 -11.44
CA ASP A 263 -15.49 21.93 -11.13
C ASP A 263 -14.86 20.96 -12.14
N VAL A 264 -15.50 19.83 -12.41
CA VAL A 264 -14.99 18.84 -13.36
C VAL A 264 -15.08 19.29 -14.82
N ALA A 265 -15.97 20.23 -15.17
CA ALA A 265 -15.99 20.82 -16.50
C ALA A 265 -14.75 21.70 -16.77
N LEU A 266 -14.11 22.22 -15.71
CA LEU A 266 -12.84 22.94 -15.79
C LEU A 266 -11.64 21.99 -15.82
N THR A 267 -11.82 20.73 -15.41
CA THR A 267 -10.75 19.72 -15.49
C THR A 267 -10.51 19.28 -16.93
N ARG A 268 -9.29 18.81 -17.22
CA ARG A 268 -8.92 18.30 -18.56
C ARG A 268 -9.29 16.83 -18.78
N SER A 269 -10.25 16.27 -18.03
CA SER A 269 -10.60 14.85 -18.08
C SER A 269 -12.07 14.65 -18.48
N ILE A 270 -12.28 14.26 -19.74
CA ILE A 270 -13.62 13.91 -20.25
C ILE A 270 -14.23 12.72 -19.48
N GLN A 271 -13.40 11.81 -18.97
CA GLN A 271 -13.84 10.63 -18.23
C GLN A 271 -14.44 11.01 -16.87
N ILE A 272 -13.81 11.97 -16.17
CA ILE A 272 -14.33 12.50 -14.90
C ILE A 272 -15.65 13.21 -15.15
N PHE A 273 -15.70 14.08 -16.17
CA PHE A 273 -16.90 14.80 -16.54
C PHE A 273 -18.07 13.85 -16.85
N GLN A 274 -17.82 12.84 -17.70
CA GLN A 274 -18.83 11.82 -18.05
C GLN A 274 -19.35 11.10 -16.81
N LEU A 275 -18.46 10.69 -15.89
CA LEU A 275 -18.86 10.03 -14.65
C LEU A 275 -19.78 10.92 -13.81
N VAL A 276 -19.35 12.15 -13.52
CA VAL A 276 -20.11 13.08 -12.66
C VAL A 276 -21.44 13.45 -13.31
N PHE A 277 -21.46 13.62 -14.64
CA PHE A 277 -22.67 13.91 -15.40
C PHE A 277 -23.66 12.73 -15.38
N GLU A 278 -23.20 11.51 -15.67
CA GLU A 278 -24.00 10.29 -15.66
C GLU A 278 -24.64 10.07 -14.29
N TYR A 279 -23.83 10.13 -13.23
CA TYR A 279 -24.32 9.95 -11.87
C TYR A 279 -25.18 11.12 -11.39
N GLY A 280 -24.91 12.33 -11.88
CA GLY A 280 -25.74 13.51 -11.67
C GLY A 280 -27.15 13.32 -12.20
N ILE A 281 -27.30 12.82 -13.43
CA ILE A 281 -28.61 12.49 -14.01
C ILE A 281 -29.25 11.33 -13.26
N ARG A 282 -28.47 10.29 -12.94
CA ARG A 282 -28.96 9.09 -12.26
C ARG A 282 -29.58 9.40 -10.90
N TYR A 283 -28.93 10.22 -10.08
CA TYR A 283 -29.39 10.53 -8.72
C TYR A 283 -30.21 11.82 -8.62
N TYR A 284 -30.05 12.77 -9.54
CA TYR A 284 -30.69 14.09 -9.50
C TYR A 284 -31.30 14.51 -10.85
N PRO A 285 -32.16 13.70 -11.48
CA PRO A 285 -32.66 13.96 -12.84
C PRO A 285 -33.44 15.28 -12.97
N ASN A 286 -34.11 15.71 -11.89
CA ASN A 286 -34.95 16.91 -11.87
C ASN A 286 -34.24 18.15 -11.30
N LYS A 287 -32.93 18.07 -11.02
CA LYS A 287 -32.22 19.20 -10.44
C LYS A 287 -31.98 20.24 -11.53
N LYS A 288 -32.62 21.40 -11.39
CA LYS A 288 -32.66 22.49 -12.38
C LYS A 288 -31.33 22.70 -13.11
N GLY A 289 -30.19 22.74 -12.41
CA GLY A 289 -28.87 22.91 -13.02
C GLY A 289 -28.45 21.81 -14.02
N ILE A 290 -28.78 20.54 -13.77
CA ILE A 290 -28.51 19.43 -14.69
C ILE A 290 -29.53 19.44 -15.83
N SER A 291 -30.79 19.75 -15.51
CA SER A 291 -31.86 19.92 -16.51
C SER A 291 -31.57 21.05 -17.50
N LEU A 292 -30.88 22.11 -17.06
CA LEU A 292 -30.47 23.25 -17.88
C LEU A 292 -29.45 22.87 -18.98
N LEU A 293 -28.62 21.84 -18.78
CA LEU A 293 -27.72 21.33 -19.82
C LEU A 293 -28.49 20.72 -21.00
N PHE A 294 -29.75 20.33 -20.78
CA PHE A 294 -30.64 19.75 -21.78
C PHE A 294 -31.73 20.71 -22.25
N GLN A 295 -31.77 21.94 -21.75
CA GLN A 295 -32.65 22.96 -22.30
C GLN A 295 -32.01 23.51 -23.57
N GLU A 296 -32.65 23.21 -24.70
CA GLU A 296 -32.37 23.84 -25.98
C GLU A 296 -32.37 25.35 -25.76
N VAL A 297 -31.21 26.00 -25.96
CA VAL A 297 -31.16 27.45 -26.01
C VAL A 297 -31.95 27.81 -27.27
N PHE A 298 -33.25 28.09 -27.11
CA PHE A 298 -34.06 28.73 -28.14
C PHE A 298 -33.42 30.08 -28.44
N SER A 299 -32.40 30.05 -29.27
CA SER A 299 -31.80 31.22 -29.89
C SER A 299 -32.80 31.62 -30.96
N GLY A 300 -33.84 32.30 -30.50
CA GLY A 300 -34.81 32.98 -31.36
C GLY A 300 -34.06 33.94 -32.27
N ARG A 301 -33.68 33.47 -33.44
CA ARG A 301 -33.51 34.32 -34.62
C ARG A 301 -34.92 34.74 -35.02
N ASN A 302 -35.39 35.83 -34.41
CA ASN A 302 -36.38 36.67 -35.06
C ASN A 302 -35.65 37.39 -36.21
N LEU A 303 -35.83 36.87 -37.42
CA LEU A 303 -35.69 37.62 -38.66
C LEU A 303 -37.01 38.35 -38.93
#